data_AF-A0A354CM95-F1
#
_entry.id   AF-A0A354CM95-F1
#
_cell.length_a   1.000
_cell.length_b   1.000
_cell.length_c   1.000
_cell.angle_alpha   90.00
_cell.angle_beta   90.00
_cell.angle_gamma   90.00
#
_symmetry.space_group_name_H-M   'P 1'
#
loop_
_entity.id
_entity.type
_entity.pdbx_description
1 polymer ?
#
loop_
_entity_poly.entity_id
_entity_poly.type
_entity_poly.pdbx_seq_one_letter_code
_entity_poly.pdbx_strand_id
1 'polypeptide(L)' 'KWYVVDASQYTLGRLSSQVAAVLRGKHKPTYTPNIDTGDYVIVINADKIKVTGK' A
#
# COMPACT_ATOMS: atom_id res chain seq x y z
N LYS A 1 0.30 -7.91 10.48
CA LYS A 1 -0.10 -6.62 11.10
C LYS A 1 -1.15 -5.96 10.21
N TRP A 2 -2.04 -5.14 10.78
CA TRP A 2 -3.05 -4.41 10.02
C TRP A 2 -2.67 -2.94 9.93
N TYR A 3 -2.80 -2.36 8.74
CA TYR A 3 -2.58 -0.96 8.47
C TYR A 3 -3.86 -0.36 7.88
N VAL A 4 -4.20 0.85 8.30
CA VAL A 4 -5.29 1.63 7.71
C VAL A 4 -4.68 2.83 7.03
N VAL A 5 -5.02 3.06 5.76
CA VAL A 5 -4.47 4.15 4.96
C VAL A 5 -5.59 4.97 4.35
N ASP A 6 -5.54 6.28 4.56
CA ASP A 6 -6.46 7.25 3.95
C ASP A 6 -5.96 7.66 2.57
N ALA A 7 -6.70 7.31 1.52
CA ALA A 7 -6.31 7.59 0.14
C ALA A 7 -6.46 9.07 -0.25
N SER A 8 -7.20 9.90 0.49
CA SER A 8 -7.48 11.29 0.10
C SER A 8 -6.24 12.20 0.08
N GLN A 9 -5.20 11.81 0.83
CA GLN A 9 -3.97 12.60 1.00
C GLN A 9 -2.91 12.25 -0.06
N TYR A 10 -3.12 11.21 -0.87
CA TYR A 10 -2.09 10.65 -1.74
C TYR A 10 -2.50 10.61 -3.21
N THR A 11 -1.49 10.54 -4.07
CA THR A 11 -1.66 10.26 -5.50
C THR A 11 -1.68 8.76 -5.74
N LEU A 12 -2.57 8.29 -6.62
CA LEU A 12 -2.80 6.87 -6.92
C LEU A 12 -1.51 6.05 -7.08
N GLY A 13 -0.63 6.47 -7.99
CA GLY A 13 0.60 5.71 -8.28
C GLY A 13 1.59 5.64 -7.11
N ARG A 14 1.66 6.70 -6.29
CA ARG A 14 2.55 6.72 -5.12
C ARG A 14 2.01 5.84 -4.00
N LEU A 15 0.70 5.91 -3.76
CA LEU A 15 0.03 5.09 -2.76
C LEU A 15 0.12 3.60 -3.11
N SER A 16 -0.24 3.23 -4.35
CA SER A 16 -0.25 1.83 -4.78
C SER A 16 1.14 1.19 -4.69
N SER A 17 2.19 1.91 -5.07
CA SER A 17 3.57 1.42 -5.00
C SER A 17 4.00 1.09 -3.56
N GLN A 18 3.64 1.96 -2.60
CA GLN A 18 3.96 1.75 -1.19
C GLN A 18 3.14 0.60 -0.59
N VAL A 19 1.83 0.57 -0.86
CA VAL A 19 0.96 -0.52 -0.40
C VAL A 19 1.44 -1.87 -0.94
N ALA A 20 1.85 -1.96 -2.21
CA ALA A 20 2.39 -3.17 -2.79
C ALA A 20 3.73 -3.63 -2.17
N ALA A 21 4.53 -2.71 -1.61
CA ALA A 21 5.73 -3.07 -0.86
C ALA A 21 5.37 -3.68 0.50
N VAL A 22 4.37 -3.11 1.19
CA VAL A 22 3.87 -3.58 2.49
C VAL A 22 3.17 -4.93 2.38
N LEU A 23 2.31 -5.10 1.37
CA LEU A 23 1.63 -6.37 1.08
C LEU A 23 2.62 -7.49 0.78
N ARG A 24 3.76 -7.19 0.14
CA ARG A 24 4.82 -8.18 -0.09
C ARG A 24 5.69 -8.44 1.14
N GLY A 25 5.58 -7.63 2.19
CA GLY A 25 6.45 -7.72 3.37
C GLY A 25 7.86 -7.20 3.13
N LYS A 26 8.13 -6.46 2.04
CA LYS A 26 9.48 -5.96 1.68
C LYS A 26 10.08 -5.00 2.70
N HIS A 27 9.26 -4.41 3.57
CA HIS A 27 9.68 -3.57 4.68
C HIS A 27 10.19 -4.37 5.88
N LYS A 28 10.00 -5.69 5.91
CA LYS A 28 10.46 -6.56 7.00
C LYS A 28 11.80 -7.21 6.62
N PRO A 29 12.74 -7.34 7.58
CA PRO A 29 14.01 -8.06 7.34
C PRO A 29 13.80 -9.56 7.09
N THR A 30 12.63 -10.10 7.40
CA THR A 30 12.24 -11.50 7.16
C THR A 30 11.65 -11.74 5.77
N TYR A 31 11.70 -10.75 4.87
CA TYR A 31 11.15 -10.88 3.52
C TYR A 31 11.81 -12.02 2.76
N THR A 32 11.00 -12.97 2.32
CA THR A 32 11.44 -14.07 1.45
C THR A 32 10.55 -14.08 0.20
N PRO A 33 11.09 -14.04 -1.03
CA PRO A 33 10.29 -13.86 -2.24
C PRO A 33 9.21 -14.93 -2.50
N ASN A 34 9.39 -16.14 -1.97
CA ASN A 34 8.50 -17.28 -2.16
C ASN A 34 7.49 -17.48 -1.01
N ILE A 35 7.58 -16.67 0.07
CA ILE A 35 6.71 -16.77 1.23
C ILE A 35 5.96 -15.45 1.41
N ASP A 36 4.64 -15.53 1.56
CA ASP A 36 3.85 -14.36 1.92
C ASP A 36 4.10 -13.98 3.38
N THR A 37 4.97 -12.99 3.57
CA THR A 37 5.31 -12.39 4.86
C THR A 37 4.67 -11.01 5.03
N GLY A 38 3.69 -10.69 4.17
CA GLY A 38 3.00 -9.42 4.08
C GLY A 38 2.32 -8.95 5.35
N ASP A 39 1.85 -7.71 5.28
CA ASP A 39 0.89 -7.16 6.23
C ASP A 39 -0.39 -6.78 5.49
N TYR A 40 -1.51 -6.78 6.20
CA TYR A 40 -2.81 -6.41 5.64
C TYR A 40 -2.98 -4.90 5.63
N VAL A 41 -3.54 -4.38 4.54
CA VAL A 41 -3.78 -2.95 4.35
C VAL A 41 -5.24 -2.71 4.01
N ILE A 42 -5.90 -1.88 4.80
CA ILE A 42 -7.26 -1.38 4.55
C ILE A 42 -7.12 0.04 4.01
N VAL A 43 -7.66 0.29 2.83
CA VAL A 43 -7.67 1.62 2.21
C VAL A 43 -9.07 2.23 2.37
N ILE A 44 -9.13 3.44 2.92
CA ILE A 44 -10.37 4.21 3.09
C ILE A 44 -10.36 5.46 2.20
N ASN A 45 -11.54 6.02 1.91
CA ASN A 45 -11.73 7.20 1.05
C ASN A 45 -11.11 7.05 -0.36
N ALA A 46 -11.18 5.84 -0.93
CA ALA A 46 -10.57 5.54 -2.23
C ALA A 46 -11.17 6.37 -3.39
N ASP A 47 -12.39 6.85 -3.23
CA ASP A 47 -13.09 7.76 -4.16
C ASP A 47 -12.43 9.14 -4.27
N LYS A 48 -11.72 9.59 -3.22
CA LYS A 48 -11.08 10.91 -3.15
C LYS A 48 -9.60 10.90 -3.58
N ILE A 49 -9.13 9.79 -4.14
CA ILE A 49 -7.71 9.65 -4.49
C ILE A 49 -7.34 10.60 -5.64
N LYS A 50 -6.16 11.21 -5.54
CA LYS A 50 -5.69 12.14 -6.59
C LYS A 50 -5.06 11.33 -7.72
N VAL A 51 -5.45 11.61 -8.96
CA VAL A 51 -4.75 11.16 -10.16
C VAL A 51 -4.11 12.37 -10.82
N THR A 52 -2.87 12.23 -11.29
CA THR A 52 -2.15 13.29 -11.99
C THR A 52 -2.14 12.95 -13.48
N GLY A 53 -2.69 13.84 -14.30
CA GLY A 53 -2.91 13.64 -15.73
C GLY A 53 -4.05 14.55 -16.21
N LYS A 54 -4.23 14.73 -17.52
CA LYS A 54 -5.47 15.27 -18.08
C LYS A 54 -6.51 14.17 -18.17
#